data_AF-A0A8I0CGG4-F1
#
_entry.id   AF-A0A8I0CGG4-F1
#
_cell.length_a   1.000
_cell.length_b   1.000
_cell.length_c   1.000
_cell.angle_alpha   90.00
_cell.angle_beta   90.00
_cell.angle_gamma   90.00
#
_symmetry.space_group_name_H-M   'P 1'
#
loop_
_entity.id
_entity.type
_entity.pdbx_description
1 polymer ?
#
loop_
_entity_poly.entity_id
_entity_poly.type
_entity_poly.pdbx_seq_one_letter_code
_entity_poly.pdbx_strand_id
1 'polypeptide(L)'
;LLQKPLKLHDMEVVHISFERNALEQWLSKGGEIRGKLNGIGFAQKLNLEVDSAQHLVVRDVSLQGSTLALPGSSAEGLPGEIKQQLEELESDWRKQHALFSEQQKCLFIPGDWLGRIEASLQDVGAQIRQAQQC
;
A
#
# COMPACT_ATOMS: atom_id res chain seq x y z
N LEU A 1 -3.20 3.95 9.77
CA LEU A 1 -4.49 4.43 9.23
C LEU A 1 -4.91 5.67 9.99
N LEU A 2 -5.52 6.65 9.34
CA LEU A 2 -6.14 7.79 10.01
C LEU A 2 -7.61 7.44 10.30
N GLN A 3 -8.10 7.71 11.50
CA GLN A 3 -9.54 7.51 11.81
C GLN A 3 -10.43 8.45 11.01
N LYS A 4 -9.95 9.68 10.77
CA LYS A 4 -10.59 10.69 9.93
C LYS A 4 -9.64 11.05 8.78
N PRO A 5 -10.01 10.91 7.50
CA PRO A 5 -9.21 11.37 6.39
C PRO A 5 -8.90 12.87 6.54
N LEU A 6 -7.65 13.25 6.26
CA LEU A 6 -7.21 14.65 6.33
C LEU A 6 -6.65 15.09 4.98
N LYS A 7 -6.82 16.38 4.68
CA LYS A 7 -6.20 17.01 3.51
C LYS A 7 -4.78 17.46 3.88
N LEU A 8 -3.78 16.69 3.52
CA LEU A 8 -2.37 17.00 3.75
C LEU A 8 -1.70 17.26 2.40
N HIS A 9 -1.01 18.40 2.27
CA HIS A 9 -0.31 18.81 1.04
C HIS A 9 -1.21 18.74 -0.21
N ASP A 10 -2.42 19.30 -0.10
CA ASP A 10 -3.46 19.29 -1.12
C ASP A 10 -3.99 17.92 -1.58
N MET A 11 -3.64 16.85 -0.87
CA MET A 11 -4.11 15.49 -1.14
C MET A 11 -4.91 14.94 0.04
N GLU A 12 -5.94 14.14 -0.25
CA GLU A 12 -6.65 13.38 0.79
C GLU A 12 -5.81 12.16 1.20
N VAL A 13 -5.50 12.08 2.49
CA VAL A 13 -4.64 11.04 3.06
C VAL A 13 -5.43 10.17 4.01
N VAL A 14 -5.48 8.87 3.69
CA VAL A 14 -6.18 7.84 4.48
C VAL A 14 -5.21 7.04 5.34
N HIS A 15 -3.96 6.94 4.91
CA HIS A 15 -2.90 6.29 5.67
C HIS A 15 -1.56 6.98 5.48
N ILE A 16 -0.72 6.92 6.50
CA ILE A 16 0.64 7.45 6.47
C ILE A 16 1.59 6.30 6.80
N SER A 17 2.61 6.14 5.98
CA SER A 17 3.67 5.17 6.21
C SER A 17 4.86 5.86 6.87
N PHE A 18 5.26 5.36 8.03
CA PHE A 18 6.40 5.87 8.79
C PHE A 18 7.55 4.87 8.73
N GLU A 19 8.77 5.39 8.70
CA GLU A 19 9.94 4.56 8.94
C GLU A 19 10.08 4.32 10.45
N ARG A 20 10.17 3.06 10.86
CA ARG A 20 10.21 2.66 12.27
C ARG A 20 11.31 3.37 13.05
N ASN A 21 12.52 3.42 12.50
CA ASN A 21 13.67 4.07 13.14
C ASN A 21 13.44 5.57 13.37
N ALA A 22 12.82 6.26 12.40
CA ALA A 22 12.51 7.68 12.51
C ALA A 22 11.42 7.94 13.56
N LEU A 23 10.41 7.07 13.63
CA LEU A 23 9.35 7.16 14.63
C LEU A 23 9.88 6.92 16.06
N GLU A 24 10.74 5.92 16.26
CA GLU A 24 11.34 5.64 17.57
C GLU A 24 12.23 6.80 18.06
N GLN A 25 13.01 7.40 17.16
CA GLN A 25 13.82 8.58 17.48
C GLN A 25 12.96 9.78 17.83
N TRP A 26 11.87 10.01 17.08
CA TRP A 26 10.94 11.10 17.34
C TRP A 26 10.20 10.92 18.68
N LEU A 27 9.75 9.71 19.01
CA LEU A 27 9.13 9.42 20.30
C LEU A 27 10.09 9.65 21.49
N SER A 28 11.38 9.39 21.29
CA SER A 28 12.38 9.51 22.36
C SER A 28 12.93 10.93 22.55
N LYS A 29 13.15 11.66 21.45
CA LYS A 29 13.84 12.96 21.46
C LYS A 29 12.94 14.13 21.07
N GLY A 30 11.74 13.86 20.56
CA GLY A 30 10.87 14.86 19.95
C GLY A 30 11.43 15.40 18.63
N GLY A 31 10.93 16.56 18.21
CA GLY A 31 11.35 17.26 17.00
C GLY A 31 10.38 17.09 15.84
N GLU A 32 10.91 17.12 14.62
CA GLU A 32 10.12 16.95 13.39
C GLU A 32 10.10 15.48 12.94
N ILE A 33 8.92 14.99 12.56
CA ILE A 33 8.77 13.68 11.91
C ILE A 33 8.40 13.85 10.44
N ARG A 34 8.85 12.90 9.62
CA ARG A 34 8.47 12.79 8.21
C ARG A 34 7.80 11.46 7.95
N GLY A 35 6.77 11.47 7.10
CA GLY A 35 6.04 10.27 6.71
C GLY A 35 5.62 10.33 5.25
N LYS A 36 5.46 9.17 4.61
CA LYS A 36 4.95 9.07 3.24
C LYS A 36 3.43 9.09 3.28
N LEU A 37 2.83 10.03 2.57
CA LEU A 37 1.38 10.14 2.44
C LEU A 37 0.87 9.01 1.53
N ASN A 38 -0.14 8.25 1.97
CA ASN A 38 -0.69 7.09 1.27
C ASN A 38 0.38 6.07 0.80
N GLY A 39 1.51 5.98 1.52
CA GLY A 39 2.60 5.05 1.19
C GLY A 39 3.41 5.39 -0.06
N ILE A 40 3.06 6.47 -0.76
CA ILE A 40 3.66 6.88 -2.03
C ILE A 40 4.45 8.19 -1.91
N GLY A 41 5.39 8.40 -2.83
CA GLY A 41 6.17 9.63 -2.92
C GLY A 41 7.24 9.83 -1.83
N PHE A 42 7.64 11.09 -1.66
CA PHE A 42 8.66 11.49 -0.69
C PHE A 42 8.08 11.61 0.73
N ALA A 43 8.93 11.39 1.74
CA ALA A 43 8.55 11.58 3.13
C ALA A 43 8.38 13.09 3.41
N GLN A 44 7.14 13.51 3.64
CA GLN A 44 6.77 14.90 3.89
C GLN A 44 6.78 15.16 5.39
N LYS A 45 7.09 16.40 5.79
CA LYS A 45 7.01 16.80 7.20
C LYS A 45 5.55 16.75 7.67
N LEU A 46 5.33 16.21 8.86
CA LEU A 46 4.00 16.03 9.44
C LEU A 46 3.94 16.71 10.79
N ASN A 47 2.82 17.36 11.07
CA ASN A 47 2.50 17.84 12.40
C ASN A 47 1.90 16.69 13.21
N LEU A 48 2.77 15.96 13.91
CA LEU A 48 2.42 14.83 14.74
C LEU A 48 2.55 15.23 16.22
N GLU A 49 1.60 14.82 17.03
CA GLU A 49 1.61 15.02 18.48
C GLU A 49 1.13 13.76 19.20
N VAL A 50 1.53 13.63 20.47
CA VAL A 50 1.01 12.59 21.38
C VAL A 50 -0.05 13.24 22.26
N ASP A 51 -1.30 12.79 22.14
CA ASP A 51 -2.40 13.29 22.98
C ASP A 51 -2.28 12.73 24.42
N SER A 52 -2.99 13.37 25.34
CA SER A 52 -3.20 12.96 26.75
C SER A 52 -3.58 11.49 26.93
N ALA A 53 -4.28 10.90 25.96
CA ALA A 53 -4.63 9.48 25.93
C ALA A 53 -3.52 8.56 25.35
N GLN A 54 -2.30 9.07 25.16
CA GLN A 54 -1.16 8.37 24.55
C GLN A 54 -1.38 7.93 23.10
N HIS A 55 -2.28 8.60 22.38
CA HIS A 55 -2.50 8.37 20.97
C HIS A 55 -1.69 9.32 20.10
N LEU A 56 -1.27 8.84 18.93
CA LEU A 56 -0.65 9.67 17.92
C LEU A 56 -1.72 10.43 17.13
N VAL A 57 -1.66 11.76 17.11
CA VAL A 57 -2.61 12.61 16.40
C VAL A 57 -1.86 13.40 15.33
N VAL A 58 -2.35 13.35 14.09
CA VAL A 58 -1.83 14.15 12.97
C VAL A 58 -2.74 15.36 12.77
N ARG A 59 -2.15 16.54 12.59
CA ARG A 59 -2.89 17.77 12.27
C ARG A 59 -2.64 18.26 10.85
N ASP A 60 -3.69 18.78 10.22
CA ASP A 60 -3.60 19.49 8.94
C ASP A 60 -3.30 20.99 9.12
N VAL A 61 -3.27 21.74 8.00
CA VAL A 61 -3.09 23.20 7.98
C VAL A 61 -4.23 23.98 8.67
N SER A 62 -5.39 23.34 8.84
CA SER A 62 -6.56 23.87 9.54
C SER A 62 -6.60 23.47 11.02
N LEU A 63 -5.52 22.85 11.52
CA LEU A 63 -5.41 22.28 12.87
C LEU A 63 -6.44 21.19 13.18
N GLN A 64 -7.04 20.57 12.16
CA GLN A 64 -7.91 19.40 12.33
C GLN A 64 -7.05 18.20 12.71
N GLY A 65 -7.26 17.68 13.93
CA GLY A 65 -6.61 16.49 14.42
C GLY A 65 -7.28 15.21 13.92
N SER A 66 -6.47 14.22 13.57
CA SER A 66 -6.92 12.86 13.28
C SER A 66 -6.03 11.85 14.00
N THR A 67 -6.65 10.97 14.77
CA THR A 67 -5.96 9.93 15.52
C THR A 67 -5.49 8.82 14.58
N LEU A 68 -4.23 8.42 14.73
CA LEU A 68 -3.64 7.30 14.02
C LEU A 68 -4.00 5.99 14.72
N ALA A 69 -4.49 5.05 13.93
CA ALA A 69 -4.64 3.65 14.32
C ALA A 69 -3.63 2.82 13.54
N LEU A 70 -3.03 1.82 14.18
CA LEU A 70 -2.36 0.75 13.45
C LEU A 70 -3.41 0.02 12.60
N PRO A 71 -3.07 -0.43 11.37
CA PRO A 71 -3.93 -1.40 10.70
C PRO A 71 -4.11 -2.55 11.68
N GLY A 72 -5.37 -2.79 12.09
CA GLY A 72 -5.65 -3.83 13.06
C GLY A 72 -5.13 -5.15 12.52
N SER A 73 -4.57 -5.99 13.39
CA SER A 73 -4.58 -7.43 13.15
C SER A 73 -6.05 -7.82 13.17
N SER A 74 -6.73 -7.70 12.04
CA SER A 74 -8.11 -8.11 11.92
C SER A 74 -8.15 -9.60 12.28
N ALA A 75 -8.76 -9.91 13.43
CA ALA A 75 -9.05 -11.29 13.83
C ALA A 75 -10.06 -11.95 12.87
N GLU A 76 -10.69 -11.15 12.00
CA GLU A 76 -11.35 -11.56 10.77
C GLU A 76 -10.35 -11.32 9.64
N GLY A 77 -9.95 -12.36 8.90
CA GLY A 77 -9.03 -12.20 7.77
C GLY A 77 -9.52 -11.23 6.69
N LEU A 78 -8.79 -11.17 5.56
CA LEU A 78 -9.12 -10.35 4.40
C LEU A 78 -10.65 -10.31 4.14
N PRO A 79 -11.30 -9.12 4.08
CA PRO A 79 -12.74 -9.01 3.94
C PRO A 79 -13.26 -9.89 2.80
N GLY A 80 -14.38 -10.60 3.00
CA GLY A 80 -14.88 -11.58 2.04
C GLY A 80 -15.06 -11.04 0.62
N GLU A 81 -15.46 -9.77 0.50
CA GLU A 81 -15.57 -9.06 -0.78
C GLU A 81 -14.21 -8.89 -1.48
N ILE A 82 -13.20 -8.44 -0.74
CA ILE A 82 -11.83 -8.27 -1.25
C ILE A 82 -11.26 -9.63 -1.65
N LYS A 83 -11.44 -10.66 -0.82
CA LYS A 83 -11.02 -12.01 -1.13
C LYS A 83 -11.66 -12.53 -2.42
N GLN A 84 -12.97 -12.35 -2.59
CA GLN A 84 -13.67 -12.78 -3.80
C GLN A 84 -13.15 -12.05 -5.05
N GLN A 85 -12.97 -10.73 -4.97
CA GLN A 85 -12.42 -9.95 -6.08
C GLN A 85 -10.98 -10.35 -6.42
N LEU A 86 -10.16 -10.68 -5.42
CA LEU A 86 -8.80 -11.18 -5.64
C LEU A 86 -8.78 -12.58 -6.25
N GLU A 87 -9.71 -13.47 -5.87
CA GLU A 87 -9.84 -14.80 -6.47
C GLU A 87 -10.30 -14.72 -7.93
N GLU A 88 -11.24 -13.82 -8.25
CA GLU A 88 -11.66 -13.54 -9.62
C GLU A 88 -10.50 -12.98 -10.46
N LEU A 89 -9.75 -12.01 -9.92
CA LEU A 89 -8.59 -11.44 -10.59
C LEU A 89 -7.46 -12.47 -10.81
N GLU A 90 -7.21 -13.33 -9.82
CA GLU A 90 -6.23 -14.42 -9.96
C GLU A 90 -6.66 -15.44 -11.02
N SER A 91 -7.96 -15.77 -11.07
CA SER A 91 -8.53 -16.65 -12.09
C SER A 91 -8.33 -16.08 -13.49
N ASP A 92 -8.58 -14.79 -13.68
CA ASP A 92 -8.40 -14.12 -14.96
C ASP A 92 -6.92 -14.01 -15.35
N TRP A 93 -6.03 -13.72 -14.40
CA TRP A 93 -4.59 -13.78 -14.62
C TRP A 93 -4.13 -15.16 -15.10
N ARG A 94 -4.61 -16.24 -14.47
CA ARG A 94 -4.29 -17.63 -14.89
C ARG A 94 -4.80 -17.93 -16.31
N LYS A 95 -6.01 -17.48 -16.67
CA LYS A 95 -6.54 -17.64 -18.04
C LYS A 95 -5.67 -16.90 -19.06
N GLN A 96 -5.28 -15.66 -18.77
CA GLN A 96 -4.41 -14.86 -19.65
C GLN A 96 -3.03 -15.50 -19.81
N HIS A 97 -2.44 -15.98 -18.71
CA HIS A 97 -1.15 -16.68 -18.72
C HIS A 97 -1.21 -17.99 -19.51
N ALA A 98 -2.31 -18.75 -19.41
CA ALA A 98 -2.55 -19.96 -20.19
C ALA A 98 -2.66 -19.66 -21.70
N LEU A 99 -3.44 -18.64 -22.08
CA LEU A 99 -3.57 -18.21 -23.49
C LEU A 99 -2.22 -17.79 -24.08
N PHE A 100 -1.43 -17.03 -23.32
CA PHE A 100 -0.07 -16.66 -23.72
C PHE A 100 0.82 -17.91 -23.85
N SER A 101 0.78 -18.82 -22.89
CA SER A 101 1.58 -20.05 -22.88
C SER A 101 1.25 -21.00 -24.04
N GLU A 102 0.01 -20.99 -24.52
CA GLU A 102 -0.43 -21.75 -25.69
C GLU A 102 0.04 -21.09 -27.00
N GLN A 103 -0.01 -19.76 -27.10
CA GLN A 103 0.29 -19.00 -28.32
C GLN A 103 1.75 -18.57 -28.49
N GLN A 104 2.56 -18.64 -27.42
CA GLN A 104 3.99 -18.23 -27.45
C GLN A 104 4.85 -19.00 -28.46
N LYS A 105 4.41 -20.19 -28.91
CA LYS A 105 5.12 -21.03 -29.89
C LYS A 105 4.89 -20.54 -31.32
N CYS A 106 5.14 -19.27 -31.57
CA CYS A 106 5.00 -18.66 -32.89
C CYS A 106 6.38 -18.45 -33.53
N LEU A 107 6.59 -19.06 -34.71
CA LEU A 107 7.85 -18.97 -35.47
C LEU A 107 8.20 -17.52 -35.86
N PHE A 108 7.19 -16.65 -35.95
CA PHE A 108 7.34 -15.26 -36.40
C PHE A 108 7.58 -14.27 -35.26
N ILE A 109 7.61 -14.73 -34.01
CA ILE A 109 7.82 -13.88 -32.83
C ILE A 109 9.25 -14.08 -32.32
N PRO A 110 10.05 -13.00 -32.17
CA PRO A 110 11.38 -13.11 -31.60
C PRO A 110 11.33 -13.54 -30.13
N GLY A 111 12.21 -14.46 -29.73
CA GLY A 111 12.26 -14.99 -28.36
C GLY A 111 12.50 -13.93 -27.27
N ASP A 112 13.20 -12.84 -27.59
CA ASP A 112 13.46 -11.74 -26.64
C ASP A 112 12.17 -11.04 -26.16
N TRP A 113 11.14 -11.00 -27.01
CA TRP A 113 9.84 -10.44 -26.65
C TRP A 113 9.05 -11.39 -25.74
N LEU A 114 9.17 -12.70 -25.93
CA LEU A 114 8.53 -13.70 -25.08
C LEU A 114 8.98 -13.57 -23.62
N GLY A 115 10.29 -13.41 -23.40
CA GLY A 115 10.84 -13.22 -22.05
C GLY A 115 10.33 -11.94 -21.36
N ARG A 116 10.14 -10.85 -22.10
CA ARG A 116 9.59 -9.60 -21.55
C ARG A 116 8.11 -9.74 -21.18
N ILE A 117 7.33 -10.41 -22.02
CA ILE A 117 5.90 -10.64 -21.77
C ILE A 117 5.73 -11.55 -20.56
N GLU A 118 6.49 -12.65 -20.49
CA GLU A 118 6.47 -13.56 -19.33
C GLU A 118 6.85 -12.82 -18.04
N ALA A 119 7.90 -12.01 -18.04
CA ALA A 119 8.29 -11.20 -16.89
C ALA A 119 7.17 -10.24 -16.43
N SER A 120 6.48 -9.61 -17.38
CA SER A 120 5.36 -8.71 -17.06
C SER A 120 4.16 -9.45 -16.44
N LEU A 121 3.86 -10.66 -16.92
CA LEU A 121 2.80 -11.49 -16.35
C LEU A 121 3.17 -11.99 -14.96
N GLN A 122 4.43 -12.39 -14.74
CA GLN A 122 4.90 -12.81 -13.43
C GLN A 122 4.85 -11.69 -12.39
N ASP A 123 5.18 -10.45 -12.77
CA ASP A 123 5.11 -9.29 -11.88
C ASP A 123 3.68 -9.04 -11.38
N VAL A 124 2.69 -9.06 -12.28
CA VAL A 124 1.27 -8.95 -11.91
C VAL A 124 0.86 -10.09 -10.95
N GLY A 125 1.27 -11.33 -11.21
CA GLY A 125 0.98 -12.46 -10.33
C GLY A 125 1.67 -12.36 -8.96
N ALA A 126 2.85 -11.74 -8.88
CA ALA A 126 3.51 -11.45 -7.60
C ALA A 126 2.76 -10.37 -6.80
N GLN A 127 2.28 -9.31 -7.46
CA GLN A 127 1.51 -8.23 -6.83
C GLN A 127 0.15 -8.72 -6.30
N ILE A 128 -0.55 -9.57 -7.06
CA ILE A 128 -1.81 -10.20 -6.62
C ILE A 128 -1.57 -11.05 -5.36
N ARG A 129 -0.54 -11.90 -5.36
CA ARG A 129 -0.19 -12.73 -4.19
C ARG A 129 0.21 -11.89 -2.97
N GLN A 130 0.91 -10.78 -3.17
CA GLN A 130 1.24 -9.85 -2.10
C GLN A 130 -0.03 -9.21 -1.51
N ALA A 131 -0.99 -8.83 -2.34
CA ALA A 131 -2.26 -8.26 -1.89
C ALA A 131 -3.14 -9.26 -1.13
N GLN A 132 -3.02 -10.57 -1.39
CA GLN A 132 -3.70 -11.63 -0.62
C GLN A 132 -3.11 -11.84 0.78
N GLN A 133 -1.86 -11.41 1.03
CA GLN A 133 -1.16 -11.58 2.31
C GLN A 133 -1.25 -10.34 3.23
N CYS A 134 -1.75 -9.21 2.70
CA CYS A 134 -2.02 -7.98 3.45
C CYS A 134 -3.33 -8.07 4.24
#